data_AF-A0A2K3LNK7-F1
#
_entry.id   AF-A0A2K3LNK7-F1
#
_cell.length_a   1.000
_cell.length_b   1.000
_cell.length_c   1.000
_cell.angle_alpha   90.00
_cell.angle_beta   90.00
_cell.angle_gamma   90.00
#
_symmetry.space_group_name_H-M   'P 1'
#
loop_
_entity.id
_entity.type
_entity.pdbx_description
1 polymer ?
#
loop_
_entity_poly.entity_id
_entity_poly.type
_entity_poly.pdbx_seq_one_letter_code
_entity_poly.pdbx_strand_id
1 'polypeptide(L)' 'ESTIGAAFFSQTLAVNDATVKFEIWDTAGQERYHSLAPMYYRGAAAAIIVYDITSSV' A
#
# COMPACT_ATOMS: atom_id res chain seq x y z
N GLU A 1 -6.13 -6.81 -13.50
CA GLU A 1 -7.27 -7.01 -12.58
C GLU A 1 -7.12 -5.99 -11.46
N SER A 2 -8.21 -5.39 -10.98
CA SER A 2 -8.10 -4.32 -9.97
C SER A 2 -8.15 -4.87 -8.55
N THR A 3 -7.35 -4.33 -7.64
CA THR A 3 -7.40 -4.69 -6.21
C THR A 3 -8.81 -4.48 -5.64
N ILE A 4 -9.29 -5.42 -4.82
CA ILE A 4 -10.59 -5.37 -4.15
C ILE A 4 -10.36 -5.01 -2.68
N GLY A 5 -10.72 -3.79 -2.26
CA GLY A 5 -10.52 -3.31 -0.89
C GLY A 5 -9.04 -3.07 -0.58
N ALA A 6 -8.33 -4.10 -0.12
CA ALA A 6 -6.87 -4.08 0.01
C ALA A 6 -6.28 -5.49 -0.05
N ALA A 7 -5.04 -5.61 -0.51
CA ALA A 7 -4.23 -6.80 -0.41
C ALA A 7 -3.12 -6.63 0.63
N PHE A 8 -2.82 -7.71 1.36
CA PHE A 8 -1.76 -7.72 2.36
C PHE A 8 -0.57 -8.55 1.87
N PHE A 9 0.63 -7.97 1.99
CA PHE A 9 1.88 -8.64 1.70
C PHE A 9 2.82 -8.52 2.90
N SER A 10 3.51 -9.61 3.22
CA SER A 10 4.55 -9.62 4.23
C SER A 10 5.84 -10.08 3.59
N GLN A 11 6.90 -9.28 3.71
CA GLN A 11 8.22 -9.63 3.20
C GLN A 11 9.29 -9.26 4.21
N THR A 12 10.20 -10.18 4.50
CA THR A 12 11.32 -9.93 5.40
C THR A 12 12.60 -9.83 4.58
N LEU A 13 13.30 -8.70 4.70
CA LEU A 13 14.53 -8.44 3.94
C LEU A 13 15.66 -8.03 4.89
N ALA A 14 16.88 -8.45 4.55
CA ALA A 14 18.08 -7.85 5.12
C ALA A 14 18.36 -6.54 4.36
N VAL A 15 18.35 -5.42 5.08
CA VAL A 15 18.63 -4.08 4.54
C VAL A 15 19.72 -3.46 5.39
N ASN A 16 20.88 -3.22 4.79
CA ASN A 16 22.10 -2.83 5.50
C ASN A 16 22.43 -3.86 6.60
N ASP A 17 22.65 -3.40 7.84
CA ASP A 17 22.96 -4.23 9.01
C ASP A 17 21.71 -4.65 9.82
N ALA A 18 20.50 -4.53 9.24
CA ALA A 18 19.24 -4.84 9.91
C ALA A 18 18.35 -5.79 9.10
N THR A 19 17.65 -6.67 9.80
CA THR A 19 16.57 -7.48 9.22
C THR A 19 15.25 -6.77 9.48
N VAL A 20 14.55 -6.38 8.41
CA VAL A 20 13.30 -5.63 8.48
C VAL A 20 12.17 -6.48 7.92
N LYS A 21 11.07 -6.56 8.67
CA LYS A 21 9.80 -7.12 8.19
C LYS A 21 8.95 -5.98 7.64
N PHE A 22 8.68 -6.01 6.35
CA PHE A 22 7.75 -5.12 5.68
C PHE A 22 6.35 -5.74 5.69
N GLU A 23 5.39 -4.98 6.21
CA GLU A 23 3.96 -5.28 6.17
C GLU A 23 3.31 -4.25 5.24
N ILE A 24 3.04 -4.69 4.02
CA ILE A 24 2.61 -3.82 2.91
C ILE A 24 1.13 -4.02 2.69
N TRP A 25 0.39 -2.92 2.73
CA TRP A 25 -1.02 -2.85 2.38
C TRP A 25 -1.16 -2.20 1.00
N ASP A 26 -1.48 -2.99 -0.02
CA ASP A 26 -1.87 -2.48 -1.34
C ASP A 26 -3.37 -2.13 -1.32
N THR A 27 -3.67 -0.84 -1.30
CA THR A 27 -5.05 -0.36 -1.16
C THR A 27 -5.70 -0.13 -2.52
N ALA A 28 -6.95 -0.56 -2.65
CA ALA A 28 -7.75 -0.33 -3.83
C ALA A 28 -8.10 1.16 -3.97
N GLY A 29 -7.75 1.77 -5.10
CA GLY A 29 -7.95 3.21 -5.36
C GLY A 29 -9.36 3.63 -5.78
N GLN A 30 -10.32 2.71 -5.90
CA GLN A 30 -11.69 3.05 -6.32
C GLN A 30 -12.46 3.72 -5.18
N GLU A 31 -13.23 4.76 -5.51
CA GLU A 31 -13.96 5.59 -4.55
C GLU A 31 -14.91 4.79 -3.63
N ARG A 32 -15.46 3.68 -4.11
CA ARG A 32 -16.29 2.77 -3.30
C ARG A 32 -15.60 2.22 -2.05
N TYR A 33 -14.26 2.25 -2.00
CA TYR A 33 -13.45 1.79 -0.86
C TYR A 33 -12.88 2.94 -0.02
N HIS A 34 -13.22 4.21 -0.33
CA HIS A 34 -12.66 5.38 0.35
C HIS A 34 -12.81 5.32 1.87
N SER A 35 -13.97 4.86 2.37
CA SER A 35 -14.23 4.72 3.81
C SER A 35 -13.37 3.67 4.50
N LEU A 36 -12.79 2.72 3.76
CA LEU A 36 -11.88 1.69 4.28
C LEU A 36 -10.44 2.19 4.35
N ALA A 37 -10.02 3.14 3.51
CA ALA A 37 -8.63 3.59 3.43
C ALA A 37 -8.00 3.92 4.82
N PRO A 38 -8.68 4.65 5.73
CA PRO A 38 -8.14 4.92 7.08
C PRO A 38 -7.79 3.69 7.90
N MET A 39 -8.42 2.54 7.66
CA MET A 39 -8.14 1.31 8.40
C MET A 39 -6.83 0.67 7.95
N TYR A 40 -6.43 0.82 6.69
CA TYR A 40 -5.27 0.14 6.10
C TYR A 40 -3.95 0.87 6.32
N TYR A 41 -3.96 2.20 6.36
CA TYR A 41 -2.74 2.98 6.64
C TYR A 41 -2.59 3.41 8.10
N ARG A 42 -3.53 3.06 9.00
CA ARG A 42 -3.42 3.40 10.43
C ARG A 42 -2.17 2.74 11.02
N GLY A 43 -1.27 3.57 11.55
CA GLY A 43 -0.02 3.10 12.14
C GLY A 43 1.06 2.75 11.12
N ALA A 44 0.83 2.99 9.82
CA ALA A 44 1.85 2.81 8.80
C ALA A 44 3.01 3.79 9.04
N ALA A 45 4.25 3.29 8.94
CA ALA A 45 5.45 4.11 9.08
C ALA A 45 5.71 5.00 7.86
N ALA A 46 5.21 4.59 6.68
CA ALA A 46 5.37 5.30 5.43
C ALA A 46 4.19 5.01 4.48
N ALA A 47 4.04 5.86 3.45
CA ALA A 47 3.08 5.67 2.36
C ALA A 47 3.81 5.79 1.02
N ILE A 48 3.37 4.99 0.04
CA ILE A 48 3.84 5.06 -1.36
C ILE A 48 2.67 5.58 -2.19
N ILE A 49 2.86 6.73 -2.84
CA ILE A 49 1.86 7.32 -3.74
C ILE A 49 2.32 7.05 -5.16
N VAL A 50 1.48 6.37 -5.93
CA VAL A 50 1.76 5.99 -7.32
C VAL A 50 0.72 6.67 -8.22
N TYR A 51 1.18 7.23 -9.34
CA TYR A 51 0.34 7.76 -10.40
C TYR A 51 0.97 7.43 -11.76
N ASP A 52 0.16 7.44 -12.81
CA ASP A 52 0.63 7.23 -14.17
C ASP A 52 1.01 8.58 -14.80
N ILE A 53 2.27 8.74 -15.16
CA ILE A 53 2.81 9.96 -15.79
C ILE A 53 2.24 10.21 -17.20
N THR A 54 1.67 9.18 -17.82
CA THR A 54 1.03 9.27 -19.14
C THR A 54 -0.46 9.54 -19.06
N SER A 55 -1.05 9.41 -17.86
CA SER A 55 -2.45 9.77 -17.64
C SER A 55 -2.59 11.29 -17.69
N SER A 56 -3.16 11.78 -18.79
CA SER A 56 -3.48 13.20 -18.95
C SER A 56 -4.71 13.61 -18.13
N VAL A 57 -5.57 12.64 -17.77
CA VAL A 57 -6.69 12.73 -16.81
C VAL A 57 -7.04 11.31 -16.38
#